data_AF-A0A5B2Z557-F1
#
_entry.id   AF-A0A5B2Z557-F1
#
_cell.length_a   1.000
_cell.length_b   1.000
_cell.length_c   1.000
_cell.angle_alpha   90.00
_cell.angle_beta   90.00
_cell.angle_gamma   90.00
#
_symmetry.space_group_name_H-M   'P 1'
#
loop_
_entity.id
_entity.type
_entity.pdbx_description
1 polymer ?
#
loop_
_entity_poly.entity_id
_entity_poly.type
_entity_poly.pdbx_seq_one_letter_code
_entity_poly.pdbx_strand_id
1 'polypeptide(L)'
;MSITSNFASTQKIPREAMQINKLTKSIAGYLELSAFRKSDHHTGYFCYNCIYFIKPNHCAIVTDEGQDLHGNISNEIAPHGICSLWTPNNDEIK
;
A
#
# COMPACT_ATOMS: atom_id res chain seq x y z
N MET A 1 -8.02 27.62 -0.06
CA MET A 1 -8.41 27.25 1.33
C MET A 1 -8.45 25.73 1.36
N SER A 2 -7.41 25.09 1.90
CA SER A 2 -7.32 23.63 1.93
C SER A 2 -8.13 23.08 3.09
N ILE A 3 -9.10 22.23 2.78
CA ILE A 3 -9.96 21.54 3.73
C ILE A 3 -9.10 20.46 4.40
N THR A 4 -8.68 20.70 5.64
CA THR A 4 -8.10 19.66 6.49
C THR A 4 -9.21 18.68 6.85
N SER A 5 -9.37 17.62 6.07
CA SER A 5 -10.21 16.50 6.49
C SER A 5 -9.46 15.75 7.59
N ASN A 6 -10.09 15.68 8.77
CA ASN A 6 -9.62 14.82 9.84
C ASN A 6 -9.90 13.37 9.42
N PHE A 7 -8.98 12.78 8.67
CA PHE A 7 -9.03 11.35 8.33
C PHE A 7 -8.66 10.55 9.57
N ALA A 8 -9.65 10.26 10.41
CA ALA A 8 -9.50 9.33 11.53
C ALA A 8 -9.48 7.90 10.95
N SER A 9 -8.31 7.45 10.49
CA SER A 9 -8.13 6.07 10.08
C SER A 9 -8.35 5.15 11.28
N THR A 10 -9.32 4.24 11.19
CA THR A 10 -9.54 3.18 12.19
C THR A 10 -8.53 2.04 12.05
N GLN A 11 -7.63 2.12 11.06
CA GLN A 11 -6.66 1.06 10.78
C GLN A 11 -5.59 1.01 11.87
N LYS A 12 -5.41 -0.17 12.45
CA LYS A 12 -4.34 -0.45 13.42
C LYS A 12 -3.05 -0.78 12.67
N ILE A 13 -2.36 0.26 12.21
CA ILE A 13 -1.04 0.12 11.58
C ILE A 13 0.00 -0.08 12.70
N PRO A 14 0.96 -1.02 12.55
CA PRO A 14 2.06 -1.17 13.50
C PRO A 14 2.80 0.16 13.70
N ARG A 15 2.98 0.58 14.96
CA ARG A 15 3.60 1.89 15.28
C ARG A 15 5.05 1.96 14.84
N GLU A 16 5.73 0.83 14.87
CA GLU A 16 7.13 0.68 14.47
C GLU A 16 7.28 0.99 12.98
N ALA A 17 6.30 0.61 12.14
CA ALA A 17 6.31 0.87 10.71
C ALA A 17 6.24 2.37 10.37
N MET A 18 5.58 3.17 11.23
CA MET A 18 5.45 4.62 11.04
C MET A 18 6.73 5.40 11.40
N GLN A 19 7.70 4.77 12.06
CA GLN A 19 8.95 5.41 12.49
C GLN A 19 10.12 5.17 11.52
N ILE A 20 9.90 4.39 10.47
CA ILE A 20 10.93 3.97 9.52
C ILE A 20 10.94 4.91 8.31
N ASN A 21 12.14 5.22 7.80
CA ASN A 21 12.27 5.86 6.49
C ASN A 21 11.74 4.91 5.41
N LYS A 22 10.66 5.32 4.74
CA LYS A 22 10.02 4.52 3.68
C LYS A 22 11.02 4.14 2.58
N LEU A 23 10.92 2.91 2.10
CA LEU A 23 11.65 2.43 0.94
C LEU A 23 11.02 2.95 -0.35
N THR A 24 11.82 3.16 -1.39
CA THR A 24 11.27 3.44 -2.71
C THR A 24 10.53 2.22 -3.26
N LYS A 25 9.58 2.43 -4.18
CA LYS A 25 8.85 1.37 -4.88
C LYS A 25 9.77 0.31 -5.47
N SER A 26 10.80 0.72 -6.21
CA SER A 26 11.77 -0.19 -6.83
C SER A 26 12.55 -1.02 -5.80
N ILE A 27 13.01 -0.41 -4.70
CA ILE A 27 13.76 -1.11 -3.64
C ILE A 27 12.86 -2.10 -2.89
N ALA A 28 11.60 -1.74 -2.65
CA ALA A 28 10.63 -2.62 -2.00
C ALA A 28 10.15 -3.76 -2.90
N GLY A 29 10.55 -3.79 -4.18
CA GLY A 29 10.04 -4.73 -5.17
C GLY A 29 8.55 -4.54 -5.46
N TYR A 30 8.07 -3.29 -5.35
CA TYR A 30 6.67 -2.96 -5.57
C TYR A 30 6.28 -3.08 -7.05
N LEU A 31 5.07 -3.57 -7.29
CA LEU A 31 4.45 -3.76 -8.59
C LEU A 31 2.98 -3.35 -8.57
N GLU A 32 2.56 -2.59 -9.57
CA GLU A 32 1.14 -2.35 -9.85
C GLU A 32 0.61 -3.38 -10.85
N LEU A 33 -0.24 -4.28 -10.36
CA LEU A 33 -0.81 -5.35 -11.18
C LEU A 33 -2.11 -4.90 -11.83
N SER A 34 -2.02 -3.99 -12.80
CA SER A 34 -3.19 -3.31 -13.42
C SER A 34 -4.30 -4.24 -13.92
N ALA A 35 -3.96 -5.46 -14.35
CA ALA A 35 -4.92 -6.51 -14.72
C ALA A 35 -5.88 -6.91 -13.57
N PHE A 36 -5.47 -6.71 -12.31
CA PHE A 36 -6.23 -7.04 -11.11
C PHE A 36 -6.95 -5.83 -10.49
N ARG A 37 -6.97 -4.67 -11.18
CA ARG A 37 -7.60 -3.45 -10.67
C ARG A 37 -9.07 -3.63 -10.24
N LYS A 38 -9.79 -4.56 -10.86
CA LYS A 38 -11.21 -4.86 -10.57
C LYS A 38 -11.44 -6.19 -9.84
N SER A 39 -10.37 -6.85 -9.40
CA SER A 39 -10.43 -8.11 -8.65
C SER A 39 -10.91 -7.87 -7.21
N ASP A 40 -11.27 -8.95 -6.50
CA ASP A 40 -11.49 -8.88 -5.07
C ASP A 40 -10.15 -8.85 -4.31
N HIS A 41 -9.80 -7.67 -3.78
CA HIS A 41 -8.54 -7.46 -3.06
C HIS A 41 -8.55 -7.95 -1.60
N HIS A 42 -9.65 -8.54 -1.12
CA HIS A 42 -9.66 -9.29 0.15
C HIS A 42 -9.03 -10.69 -0.01
N THR A 43 -8.84 -11.16 -1.23
CA THR A 43 -8.26 -12.47 -1.54
C THR A 43 -6.89 -12.34 -2.19
N GLY A 44 -6.03 -13.35 -2.06
CA GLY A 44 -4.68 -13.32 -2.62
C GLY A 44 -3.73 -12.41 -1.86
N TYR A 45 -2.71 -11.89 -2.55
CA TYR A 45 -1.63 -11.10 -1.96
C TYR A 45 -1.65 -9.69 -2.57
N PHE A 46 -2.31 -8.76 -1.89
CA PHE A 46 -2.45 -7.39 -2.38
C PHE A 46 -2.13 -6.36 -1.29
N CYS A 47 -1.82 -5.14 -1.69
CA CYS A 47 -1.68 -4.04 -0.75
C CYS A 47 -2.96 -3.87 0.07
N TYR A 48 -4.15 -3.98 -0.52
CA TYR A 48 -5.42 -3.84 0.21
C TYR A 48 -5.50 -4.69 1.50
N ASN A 49 -5.02 -5.94 1.44
CA ASN A 49 -5.04 -6.88 2.55
C ASN A 49 -3.69 -7.01 3.28
N CYS A 50 -2.82 -6.02 3.15
CA CYS A 50 -1.54 -5.91 3.84
C CYS A 50 -1.66 -5.03 5.10
N ILE A 51 -0.98 -5.39 6.19
CA ILE A 51 -1.01 -4.60 7.45
C ILE A 51 -0.41 -3.20 7.32
N TYR A 52 0.44 -2.99 6.32
CA TYR A 52 1.11 -1.71 6.09
C TYR A 52 0.32 -0.78 5.17
N PHE A 53 -0.80 -1.23 4.63
CA PHE A 53 -1.59 -0.44 3.70
C PHE A 53 -2.52 0.53 4.40
N ILE A 54 -2.37 1.79 4.04
CA ILE A 54 -3.09 2.91 4.58
C ILE A 54 -4.12 3.31 3.53
N LYS A 55 -5.39 3.01 3.80
CA LYS A 55 -6.48 3.26 2.84
C LYS A 55 -6.63 4.78 2.59
N PRO A 56 -6.90 5.22 1.35
CA PRO A 56 -7.15 4.37 0.19
C PRO A 56 -5.90 3.93 -0.56
N ASN A 57 -4.82 4.73 -0.64
CA ASN A 57 -3.72 4.47 -1.59
C ASN A 57 -2.32 4.78 -1.03
N HIS A 58 -2.06 4.52 0.24
CA HIS A 58 -0.78 4.82 0.88
C HIS A 58 -0.18 3.56 1.53
N CYS A 59 1.13 3.57 1.78
CA CYS A 59 1.81 2.53 2.55
C CYS A 59 2.62 3.12 3.70
N ALA A 60 2.68 2.42 4.83
CA ALA A 60 3.48 2.83 5.98
C ALA A 60 5.00 2.75 5.68
N ILE A 61 5.43 1.79 4.86
CA ILE A 61 6.86 1.44 4.67
C ILE A 61 7.38 1.64 3.24
N VAL A 62 6.51 1.93 2.27
CA VAL A 62 6.88 2.19 0.86
C VAL A 62 6.43 3.60 0.47
N THR A 63 7.27 4.34 -0.25
CA THR A 63 6.93 5.69 -0.76
C THR A 63 5.80 5.62 -1.78
N ASP A 64 4.92 6.59 -1.75
CA ASP A 64 3.79 6.65 -2.69
C ASP A 64 4.26 7.03 -4.10
N GLU A 65 5.33 7.83 -4.19
CA GLU A 65 5.96 8.26 -5.43
C GLU A 65 7.10 7.32 -5.86
N GLY A 66 7.35 7.31 -7.17
CA GLY A 66 8.49 6.63 -7.78
C GLY A 66 8.10 5.58 -8.81
N GLN A 67 9.14 4.94 -9.37
CA GLN A 67 9.01 3.89 -10.37
C GLN A 67 8.83 2.52 -9.69
N ASP A 68 7.86 1.73 -10.15
CA ASP A 68 7.72 0.31 -9.80
C ASP A 68 8.77 -0.57 -10.53
N LEU A 69 8.76 -1.88 -10.30
CA LEU A 69 9.69 -2.80 -10.97
C LEU A 69 9.49 -2.92 -12.49
N HIS A 70 8.35 -2.47 -13.03
CA HIS A 70 8.05 -2.51 -14.47
C HIS A 70 8.32 -1.20 -15.20
N GLY A 71 8.75 -0.15 -14.50
CA GLY A 71 8.93 1.16 -15.14
C GLY A 71 7.74 2.11 -14.98
N ASN A 72 6.65 1.67 -14.36
CA ASN A 72 5.49 2.52 -14.18
C ASN A 72 5.76 3.53 -13.07
N ILE A 73 5.49 4.82 -13.35
CA ILE A 73 5.63 5.89 -12.39
C ILE A 73 4.23 6.32 -11.94
N SER A 74 4.00 6.28 -10.65
CA SER A 74 2.73 6.71 -10.03
C SER A 74 3.02 7.35 -8.66
N ASN A 75 2.07 8.15 -8.18
CA ASN A 75 2.15 8.85 -6.89
C ASN A 75 1.21 8.22 -5.84
N GLU A 76 0.93 6.93 -5.97
CA GLU A 76 0.05 6.19 -5.10
C GLU A 76 0.51 4.74 -4.89
N ILE A 77 0.06 4.10 -3.81
CA ILE A 77 0.12 2.66 -3.62
C ILE A 77 -1.26 2.09 -3.96
N ALA A 78 -1.36 1.38 -5.07
CA ALA A 78 -2.62 0.85 -5.54
C ALA A 78 -3.11 -0.31 -4.65
N PRO A 79 -4.42 -0.42 -4.38
CA PRO A 79 -4.99 -1.57 -3.64
C PRO A 79 -4.62 -2.93 -4.23
N HIS A 80 -4.48 -3.00 -5.55
CA HIS A 80 -4.13 -4.18 -6.34
C HIS A 80 -2.62 -4.33 -6.57
N GLY A 81 -1.80 -3.51 -5.93
CA GLY A 81 -0.35 -3.65 -5.95
C GLY A 81 0.14 -4.72 -4.98
N ILE A 82 1.43 -5.04 -5.05
CA ILE A 82 2.13 -5.93 -4.11
C ILE A 82 3.60 -5.49 -3.99
N CYS A 83 4.26 -5.77 -2.88
CA CYS A 83 5.71 -5.62 -2.72
C CYS A 83 6.30 -6.83 -1.99
N SER A 84 7.63 -6.96 -1.99
CA SER A 84 8.31 -8.09 -1.34
C SER A 84 8.19 -8.11 0.19
N LEU A 85 7.72 -7.03 0.80
CA LEU A 85 7.52 -6.88 2.24
C LEU A 85 6.05 -7.10 2.67
N TRP A 86 5.21 -7.64 1.77
CA TRP A 86 3.82 -7.92 2.07
C TRP A 86 3.68 -8.77 3.34
N THR A 87 2.76 -8.39 4.21
CA THR A 87 2.47 -9.09 5.46
C THR A 87 0.94 -9.13 5.66
N PRO A 88 0.36 -10.31 5.94
CA PRO A 88 -1.09 -10.51 5.92
C PRO A 88 -1.80 -9.69 6.98
N ASN A 89 -2.88 -9.00 6.60
CA ASN A 89 -3.85 -8.43 7.52
C ASN A 89 -5.06 -9.35 7.65
N ASN A 90 -5.10 -10.15 8.73
CA ASN A 90 -6.18 -11.12 8.97
C ASN A 90 -7.57 -10.47 9.15
N ASP A 91 -7.65 -9.17 9.44
CA ASP A 91 -8.93 -8.46 9.54
C ASP A 91 -9.51 -8.13 8.14
N GLU A 92 -8.68 -8.14 7.09
CA GLU A 92 -9.06 -7.82 5.71
C GLU A 92 -9.13 -9.05 4.80
N ILE A 93 -8.44 -10.14 5.16
CA ILE A 93 -8.45 -11.39 4.39
C ILE A 93 -9.77 -12.15 4.63
N LYS A 94 -10.40 -12.65 3.56
CA LYS A 94 -11.66 -13.41 3.59
C LYS A 94 -11.53 -14.77 2.92
#